data_AF-A0A938EH57-F1
#
_entry.id   AF-A0A938EH57-F1
#
_cell.length_a   1.000
_cell.length_b   1.000
_cell.length_c   1.000
_cell.angle_alpha   90.00
_cell.angle_beta   90.00
_cell.angle_gamma   90.00
#
_symmetry.space_group_name_H-M   'P 1'
#
loop_
_entity.id
_entity.type
_entity.pdbx_description
1 polymer ?
#
loop_
_entity_poly.entity_id
_entity_poly.type
_entity_poly.pdbx_seq_one_letter_code
_entity_poly.pdbx_strand_id
1 'polypeptide(L)'
;MKPNSGQDLDALMRSEIHRLGILLGHSLTRQEGPQLFELVEKIRTLSKDNPSEVARLLAHIDLDSAIKLARAFSVYFHLANITEQFFRSQDRALERKTNGTWLSQVASRIKAAGIKQETIEEAFQNLHVRPVFTAHPTEASRRSVLVKLKKIAELLSEKYSTSSLTIVNDDQFSEIIDLLWQTDELRLERPEVLDEASNAMNYLDDAATGALSEVLQELNRIAHELGVGDKLKPTDKPLTFGSWIGGDRDGNPFVTPEITTNVLTLQRGHAIRDLQSILKHLAEDLSISDRISPAEDNLWESVEKDLTTLTDLDSRFKRINAEEPYRLKLSAISHRLEKTRIRFANKSQHQPGIDYASEKEFINDLNRLFVALDNDRSTLIAQGVLGKALRTASAIGLQLAKLDVREHSDKHHQALAPLIDAAKLINKEYSNLTKAERFTLLAQILDSTKPIGNAQSVLTDPDLKKTFDTFGAINKAIKEFGDDVIDTYIVSMTKGPDDLLAAVILAKENGLVDLANRIAKVNFVPLLETVDELRNAGEILETLLST
;
A
#
# COMPACT_ATOMS: atom_id res chain seq x y z
N MET A 1 35.74 -8.39 -10.98
CA MET A 1 35.63 -9.81 -11.39
C MET A 1 34.15 -10.13 -11.55
N LYS A 2 33.78 -10.91 -12.58
CA LYS A 2 32.38 -11.32 -12.81
C LYS A 2 32.05 -12.50 -11.90
N PRO A 3 30.95 -12.48 -11.13
CA PRO A 3 30.46 -13.66 -10.46
C PRO A 3 29.87 -14.65 -11.48
N ASN A 4 30.49 -15.82 -11.62
CA ASN A 4 30.02 -16.88 -12.53
C ASN A 4 29.18 -17.96 -11.82
N SER A 5 28.98 -17.85 -10.50
CA SER A 5 28.17 -18.78 -9.69
C SER A 5 27.71 -18.13 -8.37
N GLY A 6 26.70 -18.72 -7.72
CA GLY A 6 26.23 -18.27 -6.39
C GLY A 6 27.33 -18.32 -5.30
N GLN A 7 28.27 -19.27 -5.40
CA GLN A 7 29.42 -19.35 -4.49
C GLN A 7 30.39 -18.16 -4.65
N ASP A 8 30.48 -17.58 -5.86
CA ASP A 8 31.29 -16.38 -6.13
C ASP A 8 30.60 -15.12 -5.56
N LEU A 9 29.27 -15.06 -5.63
CA LEU A 9 28.47 -13.96 -5.03
C LEU A 9 28.59 -13.91 -3.51
N ASP A 10 28.57 -15.07 -2.82
CA ASP A 10 28.73 -15.12 -1.37
C ASP A 10 30.11 -14.61 -0.92
N ALA A 11 31.16 -14.96 -1.65
CA ALA A 11 32.51 -14.47 -1.37
C ALA A 11 32.62 -12.95 -1.60
N LEU A 12 32.06 -12.45 -2.70
CA LEU A 12 32.00 -11.02 -2.99
C LEU A 12 31.17 -10.25 -1.95
N MET A 13 30.04 -10.79 -1.53
CA MET A 13 29.21 -10.22 -0.47
C MET A 13 30.00 -10.05 0.82
N ARG A 14 30.70 -11.09 1.28
CA ARG A 14 31.56 -11.02 2.48
C ARG A 14 32.67 -9.99 2.32
N SER A 15 33.29 -9.93 1.13
CA SER A 15 34.32 -8.95 0.82
C SER A 15 33.79 -7.51 0.85
N GLU A 16 32.60 -7.25 0.33
CA GLU A 16 31.99 -5.91 0.35
C GLU A 16 31.53 -5.50 1.74
N ILE A 17 30.93 -6.41 2.52
CA ILE A 17 30.59 -6.14 3.93
C ILE A 17 31.87 -5.76 4.69
N HIS A 18 32.97 -6.48 4.46
CA HIS A 18 34.25 -6.15 5.07
C HIS A 18 34.77 -4.78 4.62
N ARG A 19 34.72 -4.46 3.32
CA ARG A 19 35.14 -3.15 2.77
C ARG A 19 34.33 -2.01 3.39
N LEU A 20 33.00 -2.09 3.40
CA LEU A 20 32.16 -1.06 4.00
C LEU A 20 32.40 -0.93 5.51
N GLY A 21 32.71 -2.04 6.19
CA GLY A 21 33.16 -2.02 7.59
C GLY A 21 34.47 -1.26 7.81
N ILE A 22 35.45 -1.40 6.90
CA ILE A 22 36.69 -0.61 6.93
C ILE A 22 36.40 0.87 6.74
N LEU A 23 35.55 1.22 5.76
CA LEU A 23 35.16 2.62 5.52
C LEU A 23 34.45 3.22 6.73
N LEU A 24 33.57 2.47 7.38
CA LEU A 24 32.97 2.88 8.65
C LEU A 24 34.03 3.09 9.74
N GLY A 25 35.01 2.21 9.86
CA GLY A 25 36.12 2.39 10.80
C GLY A 25 36.91 3.69 10.56
N HIS A 26 37.15 4.04 9.30
CA HIS A 26 37.76 5.31 8.93
C HIS A 26 36.87 6.50 9.32
N SER A 27 35.56 6.41 9.08
CA SER A 27 34.58 7.43 9.48
C SER A 27 34.56 7.63 11.00
N LEU A 28 34.49 6.55 11.79
CA LEU A 28 34.53 6.62 13.25
C LEU A 28 35.82 7.28 13.74
N THR A 29 36.97 6.90 13.18
CA THR A 29 38.27 7.47 13.54
C THR A 29 38.34 8.97 13.24
N ARG A 30 37.85 9.40 12.07
CA ARG A 30 37.83 10.82 11.68
C ARG A 30 36.90 11.66 12.54
N GLN A 31 35.72 11.14 12.87
CA GLN A 31 34.64 11.93 13.49
C GLN A 31 34.65 11.89 15.02
N GLU A 32 35.04 10.77 15.63
CA GLU A 32 34.99 10.56 17.09
C GLU A 32 36.36 10.28 17.72
N GLY A 33 37.39 10.09 16.89
CA GLY A 33 38.74 9.76 17.32
C GLY A 33 39.03 8.24 17.34
N PRO A 34 40.33 7.86 17.43
CA PRO A 34 40.75 6.46 17.36
C PRO A 34 40.25 5.61 18.52
N GLN A 35 40.00 6.20 19.69
CA GLN A 35 39.60 5.47 20.90
C GLN A 35 38.25 4.76 20.75
N LEU A 36 37.29 5.39 20.07
CA LEU A 36 35.99 4.76 19.82
C LEU A 36 36.13 3.56 18.88
N PHE A 37 36.93 3.70 17.82
CA PHE A 37 37.18 2.61 16.88
C PHE A 37 37.86 1.40 17.57
N GLU A 38 38.88 1.67 18.38
CA GLU A 38 39.54 0.63 19.19
C GLU A 38 38.58 -0.08 20.13
N LEU A 39 37.66 0.66 20.76
CA LEU A 39 36.62 0.11 21.63
C LEU A 39 35.65 -0.79 20.86
N VAL A 40 35.18 -0.36 19.69
CA VAL A 40 34.31 -1.16 18.80
C VAL A 40 35.00 -2.46 18.41
N GLU A 41 36.26 -2.39 17.97
CA GLU A 41 37.03 -3.57 17.57
C GLU A 41 37.31 -4.53 18.74
N LYS A 42 37.61 -3.98 19.92
CA LYS A 42 37.79 -4.76 21.14
C LYS A 42 36.51 -5.53 21.50
N ILE A 43 35.35 -4.87 21.46
CA ILE A 43 34.06 -5.51 21.75
C ILE A 43 33.69 -6.53 20.67
N ARG A 44 33.90 -6.23 19.40
CA ARG A 44 33.67 -7.16 18.28
C ARG A 44 34.49 -8.45 18.42
N THR A 45 35.74 -8.33 18.83
CA THR A 45 36.65 -9.47 19.04
C THR A 45 36.24 -10.27 20.29
N LEU A 46 36.06 -9.60 21.43
CA LEU A 46 35.66 -10.25 22.68
C LEU A 46 34.29 -10.91 22.61
N SER A 47 33.36 -10.38 21.81
CA SER A 47 32.03 -10.99 21.63
C SER A 47 32.10 -12.39 20.97
N LYS A 48 33.17 -12.69 20.22
CA LYS A 48 33.39 -14.01 19.63
C LYS A 48 34.04 -14.99 20.61
N ASP A 49 34.99 -14.50 21.41
CA ASP A 49 35.88 -15.36 22.20
C ASP A 49 35.48 -15.46 23.69
N ASN A 50 34.93 -14.39 24.27
CA ASN A 50 34.65 -14.30 25.71
C ASN A 50 33.53 -13.29 26.06
N PRO A 51 32.24 -13.69 25.91
CA PRO A 51 31.09 -12.80 26.19
C PRO A 51 31.03 -12.27 27.63
N SER A 52 31.56 -13.01 28.61
CA SER A 52 31.58 -12.58 30.01
C SER A 52 32.45 -11.35 30.25
N GLU A 53 33.52 -11.20 29.46
CA GLU A 53 34.42 -10.04 29.54
C GLU A 53 33.80 -8.80 28.88
N VAL A 54 32.97 -8.99 27.84
CA VAL A 54 32.18 -7.90 27.23
C VAL A 54 31.24 -7.29 28.27
N ALA A 55 30.53 -8.11 29.05
CA ALA A 55 29.62 -7.63 30.07
C ALA A 55 30.32 -6.77 31.14
N ARG A 56 31.53 -7.16 31.55
CA ARG A 56 32.34 -6.37 32.50
C ARG A 56 32.79 -5.04 31.91
N LEU A 57 33.20 -5.04 30.65
CA LEU A 57 33.64 -3.84 29.96
C LEU A 57 32.48 -2.86 29.75
N LEU A 58 31.31 -3.37 29.35
CA LEU A 58 30.09 -2.58 29.22
C LEU A 58 29.57 -2.05 30.57
N ALA A 59 29.89 -2.69 31.70
CA ALA A 59 29.47 -2.20 33.01
C ALA A 59 30.22 -0.91 33.45
N HIS A 60 31.34 -0.59 32.82
CA HIS A 60 32.21 0.54 33.20
C HIS A 60 32.32 1.63 32.12
N ILE A 61 31.57 1.50 31.02
CA ILE A 61 31.54 2.49 29.95
C ILE A 61 30.67 3.68 30.38
N ASP A 62 31.09 4.90 30.07
CA ASP A 62 30.25 6.07 30.26
C ASP A 62 29.09 6.10 29.24
N LEU A 63 28.05 6.88 29.55
CA LEU A 63 26.83 6.91 28.73
C LEU A 63 27.07 7.42 27.30
N ASP A 64 27.95 8.40 27.10
CA ASP A 64 28.25 8.94 25.75
C ASP A 64 28.93 7.87 24.89
N SER A 65 29.96 7.22 25.44
CA SER A 65 30.64 6.10 24.79
C SER A 65 29.69 4.92 24.54
N ALA A 66 28.75 4.63 25.46
CA ALA A 66 27.74 3.59 25.28
C ALA A 66 26.81 3.87 24.09
N ILE A 67 26.33 5.11 23.98
CA ILE A 67 25.47 5.55 22.87
C ILE A 67 26.23 5.45 21.56
N LYS A 68 27.46 6.00 21.48
CA LYS A 68 28.29 5.94 20.28
C LYS A 68 28.61 4.50 19.87
N LEU A 69 28.88 3.63 20.84
CA LEU A 69 29.12 2.22 20.60
C LEU A 69 27.88 1.52 20.01
N ALA A 70 26.70 1.75 20.60
CA ALA A 70 25.45 1.19 20.09
C ALA A 70 25.17 1.64 18.65
N ARG A 71 25.36 2.94 18.38
CA ARG A 71 25.23 3.52 17.02
C ARG A 71 26.23 2.92 16.04
N ALA A 72 27.48 2.70 16.45
CA ALA A 72 28.51 2.11 15.58
C ALA A 72 28.13 0.69 15.14
N PHE A 73 27.62 -0.13 16.06
CA PHE A 73 27.08 -1.45 15.71
C PHE A 73 25.82 -1.36 14.85
N SER A 74 24.89 -0.46 15.16
CA SER A 74 23.68 -0.22 14.36
C SER A 74 24.02 0.11 12.90
N VAL A 75 24.90 1.09 12.68
CA VAL A 75 25.37 1.48 11.34
C VAL A 75 26.06 0.32 10.64
N TYR A 76 26.92 -0.43 11.33
CA TYR A 76 27.55 -1.63 10.77
C TYR A 76 26.51 -2.65 10.30
N PHE A 77 25.49 -2.95 11.12
CA PHE A 77 24.42 -3.88 10.75
C PHE A 77 23.58 -3.36 9.59
N HIS A 78 23.30 -2.06 9.53
CA HIS A 78 22.65 -1.45 8.37
C HIS A 78 23.46 -1.66 7.08
N LEU A 79 24.78 -1.41 7.11
CA LEU A 79 25.67 -1.62 5.97
C LEU A 79 25.77 -3.11 5.56
N ALA A 80 25.82 -4.01 6.54
CA ALA A 80 25.83 -5.45 6.29
C ALA A 80 24.52 -5.90 5.63
N ASN A 81 23.38 -5.50 6.20
CA ASN A 81 22.06 -5.88 5.72
C ASN A 81 21.78 -5.37 4.31
N ILE A 82 22.10 -4.11 4.00
CA ILE A 82 21.86 -3.55 2.67
C ILE A 82 22.75 -4.21 1.61
N THR A 83 23.98 -4.56 1.98
CA THR A 83 24.91 -5.29 1.10
C THR A 83 24.41 -6.71 0.84
N GLU A 84 23.97 -7.41 1.88
CA GLU A 84 23.38 -8.74 1.77
C GLU A 84 22.12 -8.73 0.90
N GLN A 85 21.23 -7.76 1.12
CA GLN A 85 20.03 -7.57 0.29
C GLN A 85 20.38 -7.34 -1.19
N PHE A 86 21.40 -6.52 -1.47
CA PHE A 86 21.89 -6.30 -2.82
C PHE A 86 22.40 -7.60 -3.47
N PHE A 87 23.33 -8.33 -2.83
CA PHE A 87 23.86 -9.57 -3.41
C PHE A 87 22.80 -10.66 -3.55
N ARG A 88 21.87 -10.79 -2.60
CA ARG A 88 20.71 -11.68 -2.74
C ARG A 88 19.80 -11.33 -3.91
N SER A 89 19.68 -10.04 -4.25
CA SER A 89 18.92 -9.62 -5.43
C SER A 89 19.63 -10.02 -6.73
N GLN A 90 20.97 -9.97 -6.75
CA GLN A 90 21.78 -10.40 -7.90
C GLN A 90 21.75 -11.91 -8.09
N ASP A 91 21.82 -12.69 -7.01
CA ASP A 91 21.70 -14.14 -7.05
C ASP A 91 20.33 -14.55 -7.63
N ARG A 92 19.25 -13.94 -7.14
CA ARG A 92 17.90 -14.11 -7.70
C ARG A 92 17.81 -13.70 -9.17
N ALA A 93 18.51 -12.65 -9.59
CA ALA A 93 18.53 -12.23 -10.99
C ALA A 93 19.26 -13.26 -11.88
N LEU A 94 20.33 -13.90 -11.38
CA LEU A 94 21.04 -14.97 -12.07
C LEU A 94 20.17 -16.24 -12.18
N GLU A 95 19.48 -16.61 -11.11
CA GLU A 95 18.51 -17.71 -11.12
C GLU A 95 17.41 -17.46 -12.16
N ARG A 96 16.86 -16.25 -12.22
CA ARG A 96 15.83 -15.88 -13.21
C ARG A 96 16.32 -15.96 -14.65
N LYS A 97 17.59 -15.61 -14.91
CA LYS A 97 18.19 -15.78 -16.25
C LYS A 97 18.31 -17.24 -16.66
N THR A 98 18.49 -18.14 -15.69
CA THR A 98 18.71 -19.57 -15.93
C THR A 98 17.39 -20.34 -16.00
N ASN A 99 16.49 -20.11 -15.04
CA ASN A 99 15.27 -20.89 -14.82
C ASN A 99 13.99 -20.14 -15.21
N GLY A 100 14.09 -18.90 -15.70
CA GLY A 100 12.95 -18.01 -15.90
C GLY A 100 12.44 -17.39 -14.59
N THR A 101 11.51 -16.44 -14.72
CA THR A 101 10.81 -15.83 -13.58
C THR A 101 9.97 -16.87 -12.83
N TRP A 102 9.63 -16.61 -11.55
CA TRP A 102 8.76 -17.52 -10.79
C TRP A 102 7.40 -17.74 -11.47
N LEU A 103 6.81 -16.68 -12.04
CA LEU A 103 5.54 -16.82 -12.74
C LEU A 103 5.70 -17.69 -14.01
N SER A 104 6.80 -17.55 -14.77
CA SER A 104 7.05 -18.41 -15.94
C SER A 104 7.27 -19.88 -15.57
N GLN A 105 7.88 -20.15 -14.41
CA GLN A 105 8.02 -21.49 -13.88
C GLN A 105 6.66 -22.07 -13.47
N VAL A 106 5.78 -21.26 -12.87
CA VAL A 106 4.39 -21.66 -12.59
C VAL A 106 3.65 -22.01 -13.88
N ALA A 107 3.76 -21.18 -14.92
CA ALA A 107 3.17 -21.46 -16.22
C ALA A 107 3.65 -22.81 -16.80
N SER A 108 4.95 -23.08 -16.69
CA SER A 108 5.56 -24.34 -17.13
C SER A 108 5.01 -25.55 -16.35
N ARG A 109 4.82 -25.41 -15.02
CA ARG A 109 4.22 -26.45 -14.17
C ARG A 109 2.75 -26.71 -14.51
N ILE A 110 1.97 -25.66 -14.77
CA ILE A 110 0.56 -25.78 -15.18
C ILE A 110 0.46 -26.55 -16.50
N LYS A 111 1.30 -26.19 -17.48
CA LYS A 111 1.37 -26.90 -18.78
C LYS A 111 1.77 -28.36 -18.60
N ALA A 112 2.80 -28.64 -17.81
CA ALA A 112 3.28 -30.00 -17.55
C ALA A 112 2.23 -30.87 -16.83
N ALA A 113 1.41 -30.28 -15.97
CA ALA A 113 0.32 -30.97 -15.28
C ALA A 113 -0.92 -31.24 -16.16
N GLY A 114 -0.99 -30.66 -17.37
CA GLY A 114 -2.12 -30.86 -18.29
C GLY A 114 -3.45 -30.31 -17.77
N ILE A 115 -3.41 -29.20 -17.02
CA ILE A 115 -4.61 -28.55 -16.48
C ILE A 115 -5.49 -28.05 -17.64
N LYS A 116 -6.80 -28.27 -17.54
CA LYS A 116 -7.77 -27.82 -18.55
C LYS A 116 -7.84 -26.30 -18.62
N GLN A 117 -8.04 -25.76 -19.83
CA GLN A 117 -8.06 -24.32 -20.08
C GLN A 117 -9.17 -23.60 -19.30
N GLU A 118 -10.33 -24.23 -19.13
CA GLU A 118 -11.46 -23.66 -18.39
C GLU A 118 -11.11 -23.44 -16.91
N THR A 119 -10.37 -24.38 -16.30
CA THR A 119 -9.90 -24.25 -14.92
C THR A 119 -8.86 -23.14 -14.76
N ILE A 120 -7.99 -22.97 -15.76
CA ILE A 120 -7.01 -21.89 -15.77
C ILE A 120 -7.74 -20.55 -15.88
N GLU A 121 -8.70 -20.44 -16.78
CA GLU A 121 -9.52 -19.24 -16.96
C GLU A 121 -10.25 -18.85 -15.67
N GLU A 122 -10.93 -19.80 -15.03
CA GLU A 122 -11.61 -19.58 -13.74
C GLU A 122 -10.62 -19.11 -12.65
N ALA A 123 -9.42 -19.68 -12.61
CA ALA A 123 -8.39 -19.27 -11.66
C ALA A 123 -7.94 -17.82 -11.90
N PHE A 124 -7.77 -17.39 -13.15
CA PHE A 124 -7.41 -16.00 -13.47
C PHE A 124 -8.55 -15.01 -13.20
N GLN A 125 -9.81 -15.39 -13.46
CA GLN A 125 -10.98 -14.56 -13.16
C GLN A 125 -11.15 -14.30 -11.66
N ASN A 126 -10.79 -15.27 -10.83
CA ASN A 126 -10.89 -15.19 -9.37
C ASN A 126 -9.58 -14.77 -8.69
N LEU A 127 -8.50 -14.56 -9.45
CA LEU A 127 -7.21 -14.17 -8.89
C LEU A 127 -7.33 -12.75 -8.31
N HIS A 128 -7.19 -12.63 -7.00
CA HIS A 128 -7.13 -11.35 -6.32
C HIS A 128 -6.15 -11.43 -5.15
N VAL A 129 -5.04 -10.72 -5.27
CA VAL A 129 -4.01 -10.61 -4.23
C VAL A 129 -3.99 -9.18 -3.71
N ARG A 130 -4.12 -9.01 -2.40
CA ARG A 130 -4.09 -7.69 -1.74
C ARG A 130 -3.10 -7.70 -0.56
N PRO A 131 -1.81 -7.39 -0.77
CA PRO A 131 -0.89 -7.19 0.34
C PRO A 131 -1.33 -5.97 1.16
N VAL A 132 -1.45 -6.15 2.48
CA VAL A 132 -1.92 -5.11 3.40
C VAL A 132 -0.75 -4.53 4.18
N PHE A 133 -0.50 -3.23 4.02
CA PHE A 133 0.56 -2.51 4.72
C PHE A 133 0.09 -2.14 6.14
N THR A 134 0.91 -2.50 7.12
CA THR A 134 0.68 -2.16 8.53
C THR A 134 1.73 -1.16 9.01
N ALA A 135 1.40 -0.36 10.02
CA ALA A 135 2.42 0.42 10.71
C ALA A 135 3.43 -0.55 11.35
N HIS A 136 4.73 -0.25 11.27
CA HIS A 136 5.74 -1.08 11.92
C HIS A 136 5.99 -0.53 13.33
N PRO A 137 5.58 -1.23 14.41
CA PRO A 137 5.60 -0.69 15.77
C PRO A 137 7.01 -0.42 16.31
N THR A 138 8.05 -0.96 15.67
CA THR A 138 9.44 -0.88 16.13
C THR A 138 10.43 -0.40 15.05
N GLU A 139 9.97 0.19 13.94
CA GLU A 139 10.90 0.68 12.91
C GLU A 139 11.59 1.97 13.39
N ALA A 140 12.65 1.77 14.18
CA ALA A 140 13.48 2.82 14.76
C ALA A 140 14.09 3.71 13.66
N SER A 141 14.50 3.10 12.54
CA SER A 141 15.22 3.78 11.47
C SER A 141 14.34 4.81 10.75
N ARG A 142 14.75 6.08 10.84
CA ARG A 142 14.11 7.19 10.12
C ARG A 142 14.24 7.04 8.60
N ARG A 143 13.29 7.62 7.84
CA ARG A 143 13.39 7.72 6.37
C ARG A 143 14.74 8.26 5.89
N SER A 144 15.31 9.23 6.60
CA SER A 144 16.63 9.79 6.29
C SER A 144 17.77 8.76 6.32
N VAL A 145 17.64 7.70 7.10
CA VAL A 145 18.56 6.54 7.11
C VAL A 145 18.28 5.67 5.90
N LEU A 146 17.03 5.30 5.66
CA LEU A 146 16.62 4.45 4.53
C LEU A 146 17.03 5.03 3.17
N VAL A 147 16.90 6.36 2.98
CA VAL A 147 17.36 7.05 1.76
C VAL A 147 18.86 6.91 1.57
N LYS A 148 19.66 6.95 2.65
CA LYS A 148 21.12 6.75 2.57
C LYS A 148 21.46 5.30 2.27
N LEU A 149 20.75 4.34 2.86
CA LEU A 149 20.92 2.93 2.55
C LEU A 149 20.57 2.64 1.09
N LYS A 150 19.49 3.23 0.56
CA LYS A 150 19.14 3.15 -0.88
C LYS A 150 20.28 3.66 -1.76
N LYS A 151 20.90 4.81 -1.44
CA LYS A 151 22.08 5.31 -2.16
C LYS A 151 23.27 4.36 -2.12
N ILE A 152 23.52 3.69 -0.98
CA ILE A 152 24.58 2.67 -0.90
C ILE A 152 24.26 1.49 -1.82
N ALA A 153 23.01 1.03 -1.85
CA ALA A 153 22.58 -0.03 -2.78
C ALA A 153 22.70 0.39 -4.25
N GLU A 154 22.39 1.64 -4.58
CA GLU A 154 22.57 2.22 -5.92
C GLU A 154 24.05 2.24 -6.32
N LEU A 155 24.95 2.70 -5.44
CA LEU A 155 26.40 2.67 -5.67
C LEU A 155 26.94 1.24 -5.84
N LEU A 156 26.42 0.28 -5.07
CA LEU A 156 26.74 -1.15 -5.26
C LEU A 156 26.26 -1.62 -6.63
N SER A 157 25.03 -1.26 -7.04
CA SER A 157 24.48 -1.60 -8.35
C SER A 157 25.34 -1.02 -9.49
N GLU A 158 25.74 0.24 -9.40
CA GLU A 158 26.61 0.89 -10.39
C GLU A 158 28.00 0.23 -10.46
N LYS A 159 28.60 -0.05 -9.30
CA LYS A 159 29.92 -0.69 -9.19
C LYS A 159 29.95 -2.08 -9.85
N TYR A 160 28.88 -2.85 -9.68
CA TYR A 160 28.75 -4.21 -10.22
C TYR A 160 27.99 -4.27 -11.55
N SER A 161 27.56 -3.12 -12.09
CA SER A 161 26.88 -3.04 -13.37
C SER A 161 27.86 -3.27 -14.52
N THR A 162 27.50 -4.18 -15.42
CA THR A 162 28.31 -4.51 -16.60
C THR A 162 28.33 -3.42 -17.67
N SER A 163 27.45 -2.42 -17.59
CA SER A 163 27.28 -1.36 -18.59
C SER A 163 27.70 0.03 -18.10
N SER A 164 28.17 0.16 -16.84
CA SER A 164 28.58 1.45 -16.29
C SER A 164 29.97 1.83 -16.80
N LEU A 165 30.08 3.02 -17.41
CA LEU A 165 31.37 3.67 -17.70
C LEU A 165 31.93 4.42 -16.48
N THR A 166 31.12 4.56 -15.43
CA THR A 166 31.46 5.29 -14.20
C THR A 166 32.27 4.39 -13.29
N ILE A 167 33.49 4.82 -12.94
CA ILE A 167 34.30 4.16 -11.91
C ILE A 167 33.79 4.63 -10.56
N VAL A 168 32.99 3.80 -9.90
CA VAL A 168 32.57 4.03 -8.52
C VAL A 168 33.78 3.87 -7.61
N ASN A 169 34.15 4.92 -6.88
CA ASN A 169 35.30 4.92 -5.97
C ASN A 169 34.85 4.81 -4.50
N ASP A 170 35.81 4.59 -3.60
CA ASP A 170 35.56 4.48 -2.16
C ASP A 170 35.15 5.82 -1.51
N ASP A 171 35.45 6.96 -2.15
CA ASP A 171 35.09 8.29 -1.64
C ASP A 171 33.57 8.46 -1.61
N GLN A 172 32.87 8.06 -2.67
CA GLN A 172 31.40 8.14 -2.73
C GLN A 172 30.74 7.30 -1.63
N PHE A 173 31.25 6.09 -1.35
CA PHE A 173 30.77 5.29 -0.24
C PHE A 173 31.06 5.95 1.11
N SER A 174 32.27 6.50 1.27
CA SER A 174 32.70 7.18 2.50
C SER A 174 31.86 8.41 2.80
N GLU A 175 31.48 9.20 1.78
CA GLU A 175 30.58 10.35 1.92
C GLU A 175 29.21 9.92 2.47
N ILE A 176 28.62 8.86 1.91
CA ILE A 176 27.31 8.38 2.38
C ILE A 176 27.40 7.77 3.77
N ILE A 177 28.49 7.06 4.09
CA ILE A 177 28.74 6.51 5.44
C ILE A 177 28.93 7.63 6.46
N ASP A 178 29.66 8.70 6.12
CA ASP A 178 29.81 9.87 6.98
C ASP A 178 28.45 10.56 7.22
N LEU A 179 27.66 10.73 6.16
CA LEU A 179 26.30 11.25 6.28
C LEU A 179 25.40 10.33 7.12
N LEU A 180 25.56 9.01 7.03
CA LEU A 180 24.81 8.04 7.81
C LEU A 180 25.18 8.15 9.30
N TRP A 181 26.48 8.28 9.62
CA TRP A 181 26.95 8.52 10.99
C TRP A 181 26.45 9.85 11.58
N GLN A 182 26.37 10.90 10.77
CA GLN A 182 25.87 12.21 11.21
C GLN A 182 24.33 12.30 11.22
N THR A 183 23.63 11.30 10.70
CA THR A 183 22.17 11.24 10.76
C THR A 183 21.76 10.58 12.06
N ASP A 184 20.93 11.27 12.82
CA ASP A 184 20.30 10.66 13.98
C ASP A 184 19.33 9.56 13.52
N GLU A 185 19.59 8.33 13.96
CA GLU A 185 18.84 7.13 13.59
C GLU A 185 17.57 6.97 14.42
N LEU A 186 17.57 7.52 15.64
CA LEU A 186 16.46 7.43 16.56
C LEU A 186 15.45 8.55 16.30
N ARG A 187 14.19 8.24 16.56
CA ARG A 187 13.14 9.24 16.63
C ARG A 187 13.16 9.82 18.04
N LEU A 188 13.29 11.14 18.16
CA LEU A 188 13.24 11.84 19.46
C LEU A 188 11.85 11.74 20.09
N GLU A 189 10.80 11.65 19.27
CA GLU A 189 9.40 11.56 19.68
C GLU A 189 8.71 10.39 18.98
N ARG A 190 7.63 9.88 19.58
CA ARG A 190 6.77 8.88 18.96
C ARG A 190 6.16 9.49 17.68
N PRO A 191 6.22 8.80 16.53
CA PRO A 191 5.65 9.33 15.30
C PRO A 191 4.14 9.56 15.42
N GLU A 192 3.65 10.59 14.75
CA GLU A 192 2.22 10.76 14.56
C GLU A 192 1.71 9.76 13.52
N VAL A 193 0.41 9.45 13.56
CA VAL A 193 -0.23 8.52 12.60
C VAL A 193 -0.06 9.01 11.16
N LEU A 194 -0.06 10.32 10.95
CA LEU A 194 0.15 10.92 9.62
C LEU A 194 1.60 10.77 9.12
N ASP A 195 2.58 10.71 10.02
CA ASP A 195 3.98 10.43 9.63
C ASP A 195 4.13 8.97 9.20
N GLU A 196 3.50 8.04 9.92
CA GLU A 196 3.46 6.62 9.56
C GLU A 196 2.77 6.41 8.21
N ALA A 197 1.63 7.07 8.00
CA ALA A 197 0.90 7.04 6.74
C ALA A 197 1.77 7.59 5.60
N SER A 198 2.40 8.75 5.80
CA SER A 198 3.29 9.37 4.81
C SER A 198 4.45 8.44 4.45
N ASN A 199 5.06 7.77 5.43
CA ASN A 199 6.16 6.83 5.18
C ASN A 199 5.71 5.64 4.34
N ALA A 200 4.59 5.00 4.70
CA ALA A 200 4.03 3.89 3.95
C ALA A 200 3.63 4.28 2.52
N MET A 201 3.11 5.50 2.32
CA MET A 201 2.80 5.98 0.97
C MET A 201 4.04 6.04 0.08
N ASN A 202 5.21 6.47 0.57
CA ASN A 202 6.41 6.47 -0.29
C ASN A 202 6.81 5.05 -0.74
N TYR A 203 6.62 4.04 0.10
CA TYR A 203 6.87 2.65 -0.30
C TYR A 203 5.87 2.16 -1.34
N LEU A 204 4.60 2.55 -1.18
CA LEU A 204 3.56 2.27 -2.16
C LEU A 204 3.82 3.01 -3.48
N ASP A 205 4.27 4.26 -3.46
CA ASP A 205 4.65 5.04 -4.66
C ASP A 205 5.78 4.31 -5.43
N ASP A 206 6.84 3.88 -4.73
CA ASP A 206 7.97 3.12 -5.30
C ASP A 206 7.48 1.77 -5.87
N ALA A 207 6.56 1.07 -5.19
CA ALA A 207 6.00 -0.20 -5.64
C ALA A 207 5.08 -0.02 -6.87
N ALA A 208 4.23 1.00 -6.84
CA ALA A 208 3.23 1.34 -7.85
C ALA A 208 3.88 1.72 -9.18
N THR A 209 4.89 2.59 -9.14
CA THR A 209 5.59 3.08 -10.33
C THR A 209 6.66 2.12 -10.84
N GLY A 210 7.11 1.17 -10.02
CA GLY A 210 8.10 0.15 -10.38
C GLY A 210 7.52 -1.26 -10.48
N ALA A 211 7.70 -2.04 -9.40
CA ALA A 211 7.52 -3.50 -9.39
C ALA A 211 6.10 -3.96 -9.75
N LEU A 212 5.07 -3.22 -9.37
CA LEU A 212 3.67 -3.55 -9.69
C LEU A 212 3.47 -3.67 -11.20
N SER A 213 3.99 -2.70 -11.95
CA SER A 213 3.84 -2.66 -13.40
C SER A 213 4.52 -3.85 -14.09
N GLU A 214 5.70 -4.25 -13.59
CA GLU A 214 6.43 -5.42 -14.10
C GLU A 214 5.71 -6.73 -13.80
N VAL A 215 5.19 -6.90 -12.58
CA VAL A 215 4.46 -8.11 -12.18
C VAL A 215 3.17 -8.26 -12.98
N LEU A 216 2.40 -7.18 -13.17
CA LEU A 216 1.16 -7.22 -13.96
C LEU A 216 1.43 -7.48 -15.44
N GLN A 217 2.53 -6.95 -15.99
CA GLN A 217 2.94 -7.23 -17.36
C GLN A 217 3.31 -8.70 -17.54
N GLU A 218 4.06 -9.25 -16.59
CA GLU A 218 4.47 -10.65 -16.62
C GLU A 218 3.28 -11.60 -16.45
N LEU A 219 2.34 -11.26 -15.56
CA LEU A 219 1.09 -11.99 -15.39
C LEU A 219 0.27 -12.02 -16.69
N ASN A 220 0.15 -10.87 -17.37
CA ASN A 220 -0.54 -10.78 -18.66
C ASN A 220 0.14 -11.67 -19.72
N ARG A 221 1.47 -11.62 -19.82
CA ARG A 221 2.24 -12.47 -20.74
C ARG A 221 1.96 -13.96 -20.49
N ILE A 222 1.98 -14.38 -19.24
CA ILE A 222 1.75 -15.77 -18.86
C ILE A 222 0.31 -16.22 -19.14
N ALA A 223 -0.66 -15.34 -18.95
CA ALA A 223 -2.04 -15.64 -19.33
C ALA A 223 -2.16 -15.94 -20.84
N HIS A 224 -1.51 -15.15 -21.71
CA HIS A 224 -1.47 -15.45 -23.15
C HIS A 224 -0.72 -16.76 -23.44
N GLU A 225 0.38 -17.03 -22.75
CA GLU A 225 1.12 -18.29 -22.91
C GLU A 225 0.31 -19.53 -22.52
N LEU A 226 -0.63 -19.38 -21.58
CA LEU A 226 -1.55 -20.42 -21.14
C LEU A 226 -2.85 -20.46 -21.96
N GLY A 227 -3.00 -19.58 -22.97
CA GLY A 227 -4.16 -19.54 -23.85
C GLY A 227 -5.40 -18.86 -23.26
N VAL A 228 -5.26 -18.11 -22.17
CA VAL A 228 -6.38 -17.41 -21.51
C VAL A 228 -6.25 -15.88 -21.53
N GLY A 229 -5.17 -15.35 -22.12
CA GLY A 229 -4.86 -13.92 -22.12
C GLY A 229 -5.91 -13.05 -22.82
N ASP A 230 -6.53 -13.52 -23.89
CA ASP A 230 -7.53 -12.74 -24.66
C ASP A 230 -8.81 -12.44 -23.87
N LYS A 231 -9.01 -13.14 -22.75
CA LYS A 231 -10.15 -12.93 -21.84
C LYS A 231 -9.82 -11.96 -20.70
N LEU A 232 -8.55 -11.64 -20.50
CA LEU A 232 -8.11 -10.68 -19.51
C LEU A 232 -8.26 -9.27 -20.05
N LYS A 233 -8.92 -8.43 -19.28
CA LYS A 233 -9.03 -7.02 -19.59
C LYS A 233 -7.90 -6.28 -18.87
N PRO A 234 -7.31 -5.25 -19.48
CA PRO A 234 -6.37 -4.37 -18.79
C PRO A 234 -6.97 -3.67 -17.55
N THR A 235 -8.30 -3.64 -17.44
CA THR A 235 -9.04 -3.09 -16.30
C THR A 235 -9.20 -4.06 -15.14
N ASP A 236 -8.84 -5.34 -15.33
CA ASP A 236 -8.90 -6.34 -14.26
C ASP A 236 -7.85 -6.02 -13.19
N LYS A 237 -8.16 -6.35 -11.92
CA LYS A 237 -7.35 -5.97 -10.75
C LYS A 237 -6.84 -7.20 -9.98
N PRO A 238 -6.01 -8.06 -10.58
CA PRO A 238 -5.55 -9.28 -9.91
C PRO A 238 -4.58 -9.01 -8.75
N LEU A 239 -4.01 -7.80 -8.70
CA LEU A 239 -3.13 -7.34 -7.63
C LEU A 239 -3.52 -5.91 -7.28
N THR A 240 -3.87 -5.69 -6.01
CA THR A 240 -4.16 -4.37 -5.42
C THR A 240 -3.40 -4.24 -4.10
N PHE A 241 -3.45 -3.08 -3.45
CA PHE A 241 -2.86 -2.89 -2.12
C PHE A 241 -3.93 -2.59 -1.07
N GLY A 242 -3.67 -2.99 0.17
CA GLY A 242 -4.42 -2.60 1.36
C GLY A 242 -3.55 -1.84 2.35
N SER A 243 -4.16 -1.14 3.30
CA SER A 243 -3.47 -0.45 4.39
C SER A 243 -4.31 -0.53 5.67
N TRP A 244 -3.64 -0.69 6.80
CA TRP A 244 -4.20 -0.52 8.14
C TRP A 244 -3.84 0.84 8.75
N ILE A 245 -2.88 1.55 8.17
CA ILE A 245 -2.37 2.80 8.74
C ILE A 245 -3.44 3.88 8.64
N GLY A 246 -3.85 4.43 9.80
CA GLY A 246 -4.97 5.38 9.89
C GLY A 246 -6.36 4.73 9.98
N GLY A 247 -6.46 3.40 9.89
CA GLY A 247 -7.71 2.64 10.05
C GLY A 247 -7.68 1.68 11.24
N ASP A 248 -6.52 1.14 11.60
CA ASP A 248 -6.33 0.30 12.78
C ASP A 248 -6.23 1.14 14.05
N ARG A 249 -7.27 1.05 14.87
CA ARG A 249 -7.42 1.79 16.12
C ARG A 249 -7.48 0.89 17.35
N ASP A 250 -7.33 -0.42 17.15
CA ASP A 250 -7.27 -1.37 18.24
C ASP A 250 -6.04 -1.08 19.12
N GLY A 251 -6.29 -0.74 20.39
CA GLY A 251 -5.25 -0.32 21.33
C GLY A 251 -4.57 1.02 20.99
N ASN A 252 -5.02 1.76 19.96
CA ASN A 252 -4.40 3.00 19.50
C ASN A 252 -5.39 4.19 19.54
N PRO A 253 -5.45 4.96 20.65
CA PRO A 253 -6.41 6.05 20.79
C PRO A 253 -6.16 7.23 19.85
N PHE A 254 -4.98 7.33 19.23
CA PHE A 254 -4.60 8.43 18.33
C PHE A 254 -5.21 8.29 16.92
N VAL A 255 -5.74 7.12 16.57
CA VAL A 255 -6.43 6.90 15.29
C VAL A 255 -7.89 7.34 15.43
N THR A 256 -8.13 8.63 15.28
CA THR A 256 -9.46 9.25 15.37
C THR A 256 -10.20 9.23 14.01
N PRO A 257 -11.53 9.45 13.98
CA PRO A 257 -12.27 9.54 12.71
C PRO A 257 -11.73 10.62 11.77
N GLU A 258 -11.21 11.71 12.33
CA GLU A 258 -10.55 12.78 11.58
C GLU A 258 -9.23 12.32 10.98
N ILE A 259 -8.39 11.62 11.75
CA ILE A 259 -7.12 11.05 11.27
C ILE A 259 -7.37 10.06 10.13
N THR A 260 -8.38 9.18 10.25
CA THR A 260 -8.80 8.28 9.17
C THR A 260 -9.10 9.07 7.88
N THR A 261 -9.88 10.15 7.98
CA THR A 261 -10.22 10.99 6.81
C THR A 261 -8.99 11.70 6.23
N ASN A 262 -8.08 12.17 7.09
CA ASN A 262 -6.84 12.84 6.67
C ASN A 262 -5.89 11.87 5.95
N VAL A 263 -5.75 10.63 6.44
CA VAL A 263 -4.95 9.59 5.78
C VAL A 263 -5.50 9.23 4.40
N LEU A 264 -6.83 9.10 4.25
CA LEU A 264 -7.45 8.85 2.95
C LEU A 264 -7.20 10.01 1.96
N THR A 265 -7.25 11.25 2.45
CA THR A 265 -6.95 12.44 1.63
C THR A 265 -5.48 12.44 1.18
N LEU A 266 -4.56 12.08 2.08
CA LEU A 266 -3.14 11.92 1.77
C LEU A 266 -2.91 10.82 0.71
N GLN A 267 -3.48 9.63 0.92
CA GLN A 267 -3.45 8.49 -0.01
C GLN A 267 -3.91 8.89 -1.42
N ARG A 268 -5.05 9.60 -1.50
CA ARG A 268 -5.60 10.12 -2.76
C ARG A 268 -4.63 11.05 -3.48
N GLY A 269 -3.96 11.92 -2.72
CA GLY A 269 -2.95 12.83 -3.25
C GLY A 269 -1.74 12.09 -3.84
N HIS A 270 -1.28 11.03 -3.19
CA HIS A 270 -0.21 10.17 -3.69
C HIS A 270 -0.63 9.41 -4.96
N ALA A 271 -1.78 8.73 -4.92
CA ALA A 271 -2.32 8.01 -6.08
C ALA A 271 -2.39 8.88 -7.34
N ILE A 272 -2.92 10.10 -7.22
CA ILE A 272 -3.04 11.01 -8.35
C ILE A 272 -1.67 11.43 -8.90
N ARG A 273 -0.67 11.67 -8.04
CA ARG A 273 0.69 12.02 -8.49
C ARG A 273 1.33 10.86 -9.26
N ASP A 274 1.18 9.63 -8.78
CA ASP A 274 1.72 8.45 -9.45
C ASP A 274 1.04 8.24 -10.80
N LEU A 275 -0.30 8.36 -10.85
CA LEU A 275 -1.06 8.28 -12.10
C LEU A 275 -0.65 9.38 -13.08
N GLN A 276 -0.46 10.63 -12.63
CA GLN A 276 0.03 11.72 -13.49
C GLN A 276 1.43 11.43 -14.04
N SER A 277 2.32 10.83 -13.25
CA SER A 277 3.64 10.39 -13.71
C SER A 277 3.51 9.32 -14.82
N ILE A 278 2.64 8.33 -14.64
CA ILE A 278 2.37 7.30 -15.65
C ILE A 278 1.80 7.93 -16.94
N LEU A 279 0.79 8.79 -16.81
CA LEU A 279 0.14 9.45 -17.94
C LEU A 279 1.10 10.37 -18.70
N LYS A 280 2.02 11.03 -18.00
CA LYS A 280 3.03 11.88 -18.63
C LYS A 280 3.94 11.06 -19.56
N HIS A 281 4.52 9.97 -19.08
CA HIS A 281 5.35 9.10 -19.92
C HIS A 281 4.54 8.50 -21.08
N LEU A 282 3.30 8.08 -20.82
CA LEU A 282 2.42 7.57 -21.86
C LEU A 282 2.10 8.62 -22.93
N ALA A 283 1.93 9.89 -22.55
CA ALA A 283 1.70 10.99 -23.49
C ALA A 283 2.96 11.32 -24.32
N GLU A 284 4.15 11.14 -23.74
CA GLU A 284 5.42 11.25 -24.48
C GLU A 284 5.51 10.15 -25.55
N ASP A 285 5.17 8.91 -25.20
CA ASP A 285 5.23 7.75 -26.11
C ASP A 285 4.13 7.78 -27.20
N LEU A 286 2.89 8.12 -26.86
CA LEU A 286 1.74 8.07 -27.77
C LEU A 286 1.59 9.33 -28.65
N SER A 287 2.60 9.56 -29.50
CA SER A 287 2.64 10.60 -30.54
C SER A 287 1.87 10.26 -31.83
N ILE A 288 0.81 9.45 -31.72
CA ILE A 288 0.11 8.92 -32.89
C ILE A 288 -0.63 10.05 -33.61
N SER A 289 -0.17 10.35 -34.83
CA SER A 289 -0.79 11.36 -35.68
C SER A 289 -1.99 10.79 -36.43
N ASP A 290 -3.11 11.49 -36.35
CA ASP A 290 -4.36 11.21 -37.05
C ASP A 290 -4.20 11.21 -38.57
N ARG A 291 -3.19 11.93 -39.10
CA ARG A 291 -2.88 11.93 -40.54
C ARG A 291 -2.26 10.63 -41.04
N ILE A 292 -1.58 9.90 -40.15
CA ILE A 292 -0.87 8.65 -40.48
C ILE A 292 -1.72 7.46 -40.08
N SER A 293 -2.28 7.50 -38.88
CA SER A 293 -3.17 6.48 -38.33
C SER A 293 -4.41 7.18 -37.78
N PRO A 294 -5.44 7.40 -38.63
CA PRO A 294 -6.67 8.04 -38.22
C PRO A 294 -7.28 7.36 -37.01
N ALA A 295 -7.65 8.15 -36.01
CA ALA A 295 -8.41 7.68 -34.87
C ALA A 295 -9.89 7.51 -35.23
N GLU A 296 -10.60 6.69 -34.46
CA GLU A 296 -12.05 6.57 -34.57
C GLU A 296 -12.75 7.87 -34.14
N ASP A 297 -13.89 8.18 -34.77
CA ASP A 297 -14.69 9.38 -34.47
C ASP A 297 -15.05 9.48 -32.97
N ASN A 298 -15.29 8.34 -32.32
CA ASN A 298 -15.62 8.26 -30.89
C ASN A 298 -14.53 8.85 -29.98
N LEU A 299 -13.25 8.79 -30.39
CA LEU A 299 -12.12 9.31 -29.62
C LEU A 299 -12.05 10.82 -29.80
N TRP A 300 -12.21 11.30 -31.04
CA TRP A 300 -12.25 12.72 -31.35
C TRP A 300 -13.40 13.42 -30.65
N GLU A 301 -14.61 12.86 -30.69
CA GLU A 301 -15.76 13.39 -29.96
C GLU A 301 -15.47 13.52 -28.45
N SER A 302 -14.81 12.51 -27.87
CA SER A 302 -14.41 12.57 -26.47
C SER A 302 -13.35 13.64 -26.21
N VAL A 303 -12.38 13.82 -27.10
CA VAL A 303 -11.33 14.86 -26.99
C VAL A 303 -11.96 16.23 -27.08
N GLU A 304 -12.81 16.49 -28.06
CA GLU A 304 -13.48 17.78 -28.24
C GLU A 304 -14.35 18.15 -27.03
N LYS A 305 -15.08 17.17 -26.48
CA LYS A 305 -15.83 17.37 -25.25
C LYS A 305 -14.93 17.79 -24.08
N ASP A 306 -13.78 17.16 -23.92
CA ASP A 306 -12.85 17.53 -22.85
C ASP A 306 -12.23 18.90 -23.11
N LEU A 307 -11.82 19.20 -24.35
CA LEU A 307 -11.17 20.47 -24.70
C LEU A 307 -12.11 21.70 -24.62
N THR A 308 -13.41 21.49 -24.83
CA THR A 308 -14.46 22.50 -24.65
C THR A 308 -14.82 22.70 -23.18
N THR A 309 -14.86 21.62 -22.40
CA THR A 309 -15.15 21.67 -20.95
C THR A 309 -13.99 22.24 -20.14
N LEU A 310 -12.75 21.84 -20.47
CA LEU A 310 -11.52 22.24 -19.78
C LEU A 310 -10.96 23.52 -20.42
N THR A 311 -11.47 24.66 -19.97
CA THR A 311 -11.15 25.99 -20.52
C THR A 311 -9.77 26.50 -20.11
N ASP A 312 -9.17 25.94 -19.06
CA ASP A 312 -7.87 26.34 -18.50
C ASP A 312 -6.68 25.47 -18.97
N LEU A 313 -6.91 24.56 -19.92
CA LEU A 313 -5.83 23.86 -20.63
C LEU A 313 -5.02 24.84 -21.49
N ASP A 314 -3.70 24.72 -21.45
CA ASP A 314 -2.78 25.60 -22.20
C ASP A 314 -3.09 25.60 -23.71
N SER A 315 -3.42 26.77 -24.24
CA SER A 315 -3.66 27.00 -25.67
C SER A 315 -2.50 26.57 -26.56
N ARG A 316 -1.25 26.69 -26.08
CA ARG A 316 -0.06 26.25 -26.80
C ARG A 316 -0.04 24.74 -26.98
N PHE A 317 -0.41 24.00 -25.93
CA PHE A 317 -0.51 22.54 -25.95
C PHE A 317 -1.56 22.08 -26.98
N LYS A 318 -2.78 22.64 -26.91
CA LYS A 318 -3.86 22.33 -27.87
C LYS A 318 -3.40 22.51 -29.33
N ARG A 319 -2.63 23.57 -29.60
CA ARG A 319 -2.12 23.87 -30.94
C ARG A 319 -1.02 22.91 -31.41
N ILE A 320 -0.07 22.56 -30.54
CA ILE A 320 1.07 21.70 -30.93
C ILE A 320 0.62 20.27 -31.19
N ASN A 321 -0.40 19.80 -30.47
CA ASN A 321 -0.87 18.42 -30.51
C ASN A 321 -2.20 18.26 -31.26
N ALA A 322 -2.57 19.24 -32.11
CA ALA A 322 -3.89 19.32 -32.75
C ALA A 322 -4.26 18.09 -33.61
N GLU A 323 -3.27 17.34 -34.10
CA GLU A 323 -3.45 16.13 -34.91
C GLU A 323 -3.10 14.84 -34.13
N GLU A 324 -2.95 14.91 -32.80
CA GLU A 324 -2.52 13.79 -31.95
C GLU A 324 -3.59 13.48 -30.88
N PRO A 325 -4.70 12.80 -31.25
CA PRO A 325 -5.88 12.65 -30.39
C PRO A 325 -5.58 11.91 -29.07
N TYR A 326 -4.73 10.88 -29.11
CA TYR A 326 -4.33 10.12 -27.92
C TYR A 326 -3.59 11.00 -26.91
N ARG A 327 -2.66 11.83 -27.37
CA ARG A 327 -1.91 12.76 -26.52
C ARG A 327 -2.81 13.85 -25.95
N LEU A 328 -3.70 14.42 -26.76
CA LEU A 328 -4.69 15.40 -26.30
C LEU A 328 -5.58 14.82 -25.19
N LYS A 329 -6.12 13.61 -25.39
CA LYS A 329 -6.95 12.93 -24.38
C LYS A 329 -6.18 12.65 -23.10
N LEU A 330 -4.95 12.15 -23.18
CA LEU A 330 -4.11 11.88 -21.99
C LEU A 330 -3.85 13.15 -21.17
N SER A 331 -3.62 14.28 -21.83
CA SER A 331 -3.46 15.55 -21.12
C SER A 331 -4.75 16.06 -20.51
N ALA A 332 -5.90 15.86 -21.17
CA ALA A 332 -7.20 16.12 -20.56
C ALA A 332 -7.41 15.26 -19.31
N ILE A 333 -7.15 13.94 -19.37
CA ILE A 333 -7.22 13.02 -18.23
C ILE A 333 -6.31 13.50 -17.09
N SER A 334 -5.05 13.82 -17.38
CA SER A 334 -4.09 14.30 -16.39
C SER A 334 -4.55 15.60 -15.71
N HIS A 335 -5.19 16.51 -16.48
CA HIS A 335 -5.73 17.76 -15.95
C HIS A 335 -6.98 17.53 -15.09
N ARG A 336 -7.88 16.63 -15.51
CA ARG A 336 -9.04 16.23 -14.70
C ARG A 336 -8.61 15.57 -13.38
N LEU A 337 -7.55 14.76 -13.39
CA LEU A 337 -6.95 14.22 -12.16
C LEU A 337 -6.45 15.34 -11.24
N GLU A 338 -5.80 16.38 -11.78
CA GLU A 338 -5.36 17.52 -10.97
C GLU A 338 -6.54 18.27 -10.35
N LYS A 339 -7.60 18.52 -11.13
CA LYS A 339 -8.86 19.11 -10.60
C LYS A 339 -9.47 18.24 -9.52
N THR A 340 -9.43 16.92 -9.69
CA THR A 340 -9.87 15.95 -8.69
C THR A 340 -9.07 16.07 -7.39
N ARG A 341 -7.74 16.20 -7.48
CA ARG A 341 -6.84 16.41 -6.34
C ARG A 341 -7.16 17.71 -5.60
N ILE A 342 -7.33 18.81 -6.34
CA ILE A 342 -7.67 20.14 -5.79
C ILE A 342 -9.04 20.09 -5.09
N ARG A 343 -10.04 19.44 -5.70
CA ARG A 343 -11.37 19.28 -5.12
C ARG A 343 -11.31 18.62 -3.75
N PHE A 344 -10.57 17.51 -3.63
CA PHE A 344 -10.42 16.80 -2.37
C PHE A 344 -9.67 17.63 -1.32
N ALA A 345 -8.57 18.28 -1.71
CA ALA A 345 -7.82 19.16 -0.80
C ALA A 345 -8.69 20.31 -0.26
N ASN A 346 -9.57 20.87 -1.09
CA ASN A 346 -10.45 21.98 -0.73
C ASN A 346 -11.83 21.55 -0.19
N LYS A 347 -12.13 20.25 -0.15
CA LYS A 347 -13.44 19.69 0.22
C LYS A 347 -14.60 20.32 -0.57
N SER A 348 -14.37 20.62 -1.85
CA SER A 348 -15.38 21.23 -2.72
C SER A 348 -16.27 20.19 -3.40
N GLN A 349 -17.39 20.64 -3.97
CA GLN A 349 -18.30 19.74 -4.69
C GLN A 349 -17.72 19.25 -6.02
N HIS A 350 -18.13 18.06 -6.45
CA HIS A 350 -17.84 17.49 -7.76
C HIS A 350 -18.36 18.38 -8.89
N GLN A 351 -17.52 18.60 -9.90
CA GLN A 351 -17.91 19.28 -11.14
C GLN A 351 -17.82 18.29 -12.32
N PRO A 352 -18.96 17.83 -12.86
CA PRO A 352 -18.98 16.90 -13.98
C PRO A 352 -18.16 17.39 -15.18
N GLY A 353 -17.30 16.53 -15.72
CA GLY A 353 -16.42 16.84 -16.86
C GLY A 353 -15.18 17.68 -16.50
N ILE A 354 -15.12 18.31 -15.33
CA ILE A 354 -13.93 19.04 -14.85
C ILE A 354 -13.05 18.14 -13.98
N ASP A 355 -13.67 17.35 -13.09
CA ASP A 355 -12.99 16.39 -12.22
C ASP A 355 -13.65 15.00 -12.30
N TYR A 356 -13.09 14.00 -11.62
CA TYR A 356 -13.59 12.63 -11.60
C TYR A 356 -14.49 12.38 -10.39
N ALA A 357 -15.71 11.89 -10.64
CA ALA A 357 -16.63 11.47 -9.58
C ALA A 357 -16.18 10.15 -8.93
N SER A 358 -15.57 9.26 -9.72
CA SER A 358 -15.18 7.92 -9.27
C SER A 358 -13.95 7.40 -10.02
N GLU A 359 -13.31 6.39 -9.45
CA GLU A 359 -12.24 5.65 -10.12
C GLU A 359 -12.72 5.03 -11.44
N LYS A 360 -13.93 4.47 -11.45
CA LYS A 360 -14.54 3.87 -12.65
C LYS A 360 -14.61 4.85 -13.82
N GLU A 361 -14.93 6.11 -13.55
CA GLU A 361 -14.94 7.16 -14.59
C GLU A 361 -13.55 7.39 -15.18
N PHE A 362 -12.53 7.48 -14.33
CA PHE A 362 -11.13 7.62 -14.74
C PHE A 362 -10.63 6.42 -15.56
N ILE A 363 -10.86 5.20 -15.07
CA ILE A 363 -10.44 3.98 -15.77
C ILE A 363 -11.16 3.83 -17.11
N ASN A 364 -12.45 4.22 -17.20
CA ASN A 364 -13.17 4.22 -18.46
C ASN A 364 -12.57 5.19 -19.48
N ASP A 365 -12.11 6.38 -19.06
CA ASP A 365 -11.43 7.33 -19.95
C ASP A 365 -10.15 6.74 -20.54
N LEU A 366 -9.34 6.06 -19.73
CA LEU A 366 -8.10 5.42 -20.18
C LEU A 366 -8.39 4.15 -21.02
N ASN A 367 -9.43 3.39 -20.68
CA ASN A 367 -9.87 2.23 -21.44
C ASN A 367 -10.42 2.60 -22.83
N ARG A 368 -11.02 3.79 -23.00
CA ARG A 368 -11.41 4.29 -24.32
C ARG A 368 -10.22 4.43 -25.26
N LEU A 369 -9.08 4.92 -24.75
CA LEU A 369 -7.84 4.98 -25.52
C LEU A 369 -7.37 3.58 -25.92
N PHE A 370 -7.46 2.62 -25.00
CA PHE A 370 -7.08 1.24 -25.26
C PHE A 370 -7.93 0.63 -26.37
N VAL A 371 -9.27 0.70 -26.25
CA VAL A 371 -10.21 0.16 -27.23
C VAL A 371 -10.00 0.81 -28.61
N ALA A 372 -9.83 2.13 -28.67
CA ALA A 372 -9.61 2.83 -29.94
C ALA A 372 -8.28 2.44 -30.60
N LEU A 373 -7.27 2.04 -29.82
CA LEU A 373 -5.93 1.70 -30.32
C LEU A 373 -5.76 0.21 -30.61
N ASP A 374 -6.54 -0.66 -29.98
CA ASP A 374 -6.44 -2.11 -30.12
C ASP A 374 -7.11 -2.59 -31.41
N ASN A 375 -6.47 -2.25 -32.53
CA ASN A 375 -6.82 -2.67 -33.87
C ASN A 375 -5.61 -3.32 -34.57
N ASP A 376 -5.84 -3.93 -35.73
CA ASP A 376 -4.82 -4.70 -36.47
C ASP A 376 -3.50 -3.96 -36.73
N ARG A 377 -3.52 -2.62 -36.78
CA ARG A 377 -2.32 -1.80 -37.06
C ARG A 377 -1.54 -1.43 -35.80
N SER A 378 -2.21 -1.38 -34.66
CA SER A 378 -1.70 -0.75 -33.44
C SER A 378 -1.82 -1.63 -32.19
N THR A 379 -2.24 -2.89 -32.32
CA THR A 379 -2.38 -3.83 -31.19
C THR A 379 -1.11 -3.98 -30.36
N LEU A 380 0.09 -3.94 -30.97
CA LEU A 380 1.36 -3.98 -30.22
C LEU A 380 1.56 -2.77 -29.30
N ILE A 381 1.05 -1.59 -29.71
CA ILE A 381 1.08 -0.37 -28.91
C ILE A 381 0.01 -0.43 -27.82
N ALA A 382 -1.21 -0.86 -28.19
CA ALA A 382 -2.34 -1.01 -27.30
C ALA A 382 -2.05 -2.02 -26.18
N GLN A 383 -1.63 -3.25 -26.51
CA GLN A 383 -1.30 -4.32 -25.56
C GLN A 383 0.03 -4.08 -24.83
N GLY A 384 0.94 -3.33 -25.46
CA GLY A 384 2.23 -2.95 -24.92
C GLY A 384 2.15 -1.77 -23.95
N VAL A 385 2.59 -0.60 -24.40
CA VAL A 385 2.78 0.58 -23.54
C VAL A 385 1.47 1.06 -22.89
N LEU A 386 0.38 1.10 -23.64
CA LEU A 386 -0.91 1.58 -23.16
C LEU A 386 -1.57 0.58 -22.20
N GLY A 387 -1.57 -0.71 -22.56
CA GLY A 387 -2.12 -1.78 -21.75
C GLY A 387 -1.36 -1.96 -20.44
N LYS A 388 -0.03 -1.76 -20.46
CA LYS A 388 0.80 -1.71 -19.26
C LYS A 388 0.37 -0.57 -18.34
N ALA A 389 0.27 0.65 -18.89
CA ALA A 389 -0.17 1.81 -18.13
C ALA A 389 -1.59 1.64 -17.56
N LEU A 390 -2.52 1.10 -18.35
CA LEU A 390 -3.91 0.87 -17.93
C LEU A 390 -4.01 -0.20 -16.84
N ARG A 391 -3.26 -1.31 -16.94
CA ARG A 391 -3.19 -2.32 -15.86
C ARG A 391 -2.65 -1.73 -14.57
N THR A 392 -1.56 -0.97 -14.64
CA THR A 392 -0.98 -0.30 -13.48
C THR A 392 -1.94 0.73 -12.88
N ALA A 393 -2.56 1.57 -13.71
CA ALA A 393 -3.55 2.55 -13.26
C ALA A 393 -4.79 1.89 -12.61
N SER A 394 -5.25 0.76 -13.15
CA SER A 394 -6.39 0.01 -12.62
C SER A 394 -6.06 -0.65 -11.27
N ALA A 395 -4.84 -1.13 -11.09
CA ALA A 395 -4.40 -1.75 -9.85
C ALA A 395 -4.21 -0.73 -8.70
N ILE A 396 -3.68 0.45 -9.00
CA ILE A 396 -3.50 1.55 -8.04
C ILE A 396 -4.85 2.23 -7.73
N GLY A 397 -5.67 2.43 -8.76
CA GLY A 397 -6.91 3.19 -8.66
C GLY A 397 -6.66 4.64 -8.23
N LEU A 398 -7.70 5.31 -7.74
CA LEU A 398 -7.55 6.66 -7.20
C LEU A 398 -7.14 6.64 -5.72
N GLN A 399 -7.12 5.51 -5.04
CA GLN A 399 -6.87 5.40 -3.59
C GLN A 399 -5.49 4.86 -3.23
N LEU A 400 -4.73 4.31 -4.20
CA LEU A 400 -3.44 3.65 -4.04
C LEU A 400 -3.49 2.35 -3.22
N ALA A 401 -4.13 2.37 -2.05
CA ALA A 401 -4.43 1.21 -1.23
C ALA A 401 -5.82 1.33 -0.60
N LYS A 402 -6.54 0.21 -0.47
CA LYS A 402 -7.80 0.13 0.26
C LYS A 402 -7.53 0.19 1.76
N LEU A 403 -8.23 1.06 2.49
CA LEU A 403 -8.07 1.14 3.93
C LEU A 403 -8.99 0.11 4.62
N ASP A 404 -8.43 -0.70 5.51
CA ASP A 404 -9.24 -1.49 6.45
C ASP A 404 -9.35 -0.73 7.78
N VAL A 405 -10.53 -0.74 8.39
CA VAL A 405 -10.74 -0.20 9.73
C VAL A 405 -10.84 -1.34 10.72
N ARG A 406 -10.13 -1.25 11.86
CA ARG A 406 -10.10 -2.31 12.87
C ARG A 406 -10.37 -1.76 14.27
N GLU A 407 -11.26 -2.38 15.01
CA GLU A 407 -11.58 -2.00 16.40
C GLU A 407 -11.89 -3.24 17.25
N HIS A 408 -11.57 -3.17 18.53
CA HIS A 408 -11.84 -4.23 19.51
C HIS A 408 -13.34 -4.44 19.74
N SER A 409 -13.79 -5.69 19.75
CA SER A 409 -15.19 -6.11 19.99
C SER A 409 -15.88 -5.36 21.14
N ASP A 410 -15.26 -5.33 22.33
CA ASP A 410 -15.77 -4.61 23.51
C ASP A 410 -16.11 -3.13 23.27
N LYS A 411 -15.39 -2.42 22.38
CA LYS A 411 -15.67 -1.00 22.10
C LYS A 411 -17.04 -0.80 21.45
N HIS A 412 -17.49 -1.74 20.64
CA HIS A 412 -18.82 -1.72 20.04
C HIS A 412 -19.91 -1.90 21.10
N HIS A 413 -19.73 -2.87 22.00
CA HIS A 413 -20.66 -3.09 23.11
C HIS A 413 -20.72 -1.88 24.05
N GLN A 414 -19.58 -1.27 24.36
CA GLN A 414 -19.50 -0.06 25.18
C GLN A 414 -20.24 1.12 24.53
N ALA A 415 -20.13 1.30 23.21
CA ALA A 415 -20.85 2.35 22.49
C ALA A 415 -22.36 2.06 22.36
N LEU A 416 -22.76 0.79 22.24
CA LEU A 416 -24.18 0.40 22.13
C LEU A 416 -24.93 0.46 23.46
N ALA A 417 -24.28 0.14 24.57
CA ALA A 417 -24.92 0.08 25.89
C ALA A 417 -25.77 1.32 26.22
N PRO A 418 -25.23 2.55 26.21
CA PRO A 418 -26.02 3.73 26.53
C PRO A 418 -27.12 4.01 25.50
N LEU A 419 -26.95 3.63 24.23
CA LEU A 419 -27.97 3.79 23.18
C LEU A 419 -29.19 2.90 23.45
N ILE A 420 -28.94 1.62 23.74
CA ILE A 420 -29.98 0.62 24.00
C ILE A 420 -30.70 0.94 25.32
N ASP A 421 -29.95 1.30 26.36
CA ASP A 421 -30.50 1.61 27.68
C ASP A 421 -31.36 2.89 27.63
N ALA A 422 -30.91 3.94 26.93
CA ALA A 422 -31.68 5.17 26.73
C ALA A 422 -32.96 4.96 25.91
N ALA A 423 -32.92 4.04 24.94
CA ALA A 423 -34.08 3.64 24.13
C ALA A 423 -35.08 2.76 24.89
N LYS A 424 -34.73 2.26 26.09
CA LYS A 424 -35.54 1.39 26.94
C LYS A 424 -36.08 0.16 26.20
N LEU A 425 -35.23 -0.44 25.35
CA LEU A 425 -35.60 -1.62 24.55
C LEU A 425 -35.70 -2.90 25.39
N ILE A 426 -35.11 -2.91 26.58
CA ILE A 426 -35.05 -4.06 27.50
C ILE A 426 -35.26 -3.59 28.95
N ASN A 427 -35.67 -4.53 29.81
CA ASN A 427 -35.94 -4.29 31.24
C ASN A 427 -34.71 -4.47 32.16
N LYS A 428 -33.50 -4.57 31.59
CA LYS A 428 -32.22 -4.68 32.31
C LYS A 428 -31.14 -3.94 31.53
N GLU A 429 -30.05 -3.55 32.18
CA GLU A 429 -28.92 -2.90 31.49
C GLU A 429 -28.27 -3.83 30.47
N TYR A 430 -27.91 -3.30 29.30
CA TYR A 430 -27.28 -4.05 28.21
C TYR A 430 -25.98 -4.76 28.63
N SER A 431 -25.19 -4.11 29.48
CA SER A 431 -23.93 -4.64 30.02
C SER A 431 -24.11 -5.97 30.76
N ASN A 432 -25.27 -6.17 31.40
CA ASN A 432 -25.60 -7.36 32.19
C ASN A 432 -26.20 -8.52 31.37
N LEU A 433 -26.31 -8.37 30.04
CA LEU A 433 -26.74 -9.45 29.15
C LEU A 433 -25.64 -10.50 28.95
N THR A 434 -26.04 -11.77 28.92
CA THR A 434 -25.19 -12.85 28.40
C THR A 434 -25.02 -12.72 26.88
N LYS A 435 -23.98 -13.34 26.30
CA LYS A 435 -23.73 -13.29 24.84
C LYS A 435 -24.93 -13.77 24.01
N ALA A 436 -25.60 -14.84 24.43
CA ALA A 436 -26.77 -15.37 23.73
C ALA A 436 -27.97 -14.40 23.79
N GLU A 437 -28.17 -13.74 24.93
CA GLU A 437 -29.19 -12.69 25.06
C GLU A 437 -28.85 -11.45 24.23
N ARG A 438 -27.56 -11.06 24.18
CA ARG A 438 -27.09 -9.98 23.30
C ARG A 438 -27.37 -10.33 21.85
N PHE A 439 -26.94 -11.49 21.37
CA PHE A 439 -27.17 -11.91 19.99
C PHE A 439 -28.66 -11.84 19.60
N THR A 440 -29.53 -12.40 20.44
CA THR A 440 -30.99 -12.38 20.21
C THR A 440 -31.54 -10.95 20.13
N LEU A 441 -31.14 -10.08 21.06
CA LEU A 441 -31.55 -8.68 21.06
C LEU A 441 -31.03 -7.91 19.84
N LEU A 442 -29.75 -8.06 19.51
CA LEU A 442 -29.12 -7.35 18.41
C LEU A 442 -29.71 -7.79 17.06
N ALA A 443 -30.04 -9.08 16.90
CA ALA A 443 -30.74 -9.55 15.70
C ALA A 443 -32.12 -8.89 15.54
N GLN A 444 -32.89 -8.76 16.63
CA GLN A 444 -34.19 -8.07 16.63
C GLN A 444 -34.06 -6.58 16.31
N ILE A 445 -33.02 -5.91 16.83
CA ILE A 445 -32.72 -4.50 16.53
C ILE A 445 -32.33 -4.33 15.06
N LEU A 446 -31.58 -5.26 14.50
CA LEU A 446 -31.20 -5.23 13.09
C LEU A 446 -32.40 -5.35 12.17
N ASP A 447 -33.37 -6.22 12.48
CA ASP A 447 -34.60 -6.40 11.69
C ASP A 447 -35.55 -5.18 11.76
N SER A 448 -35.50 -4.40 12.84
CA SER A 448 -36.29 -3.17 12.98
C SER A 448 -35.86 -2.07 12.00
N THR A 449 -36.81 -1.40 11.33
CA THR A 449 -36.50 -0.22 10.50
C THR A 449 -36.33 1.08 11.31
N LYS A 450 -36.63 1.05 12.61
CA LYS A 450 -36.53 2.22 13.48
C LYS A 450 -35.10 2.41 13.98
N PRO A 451 -34.55 3.64 13.91
CA PRO A 451 -33.30 3.97 14.60
C PRO A 451 -33.40 3.70 16.10
N ILE A 452 -32.29 3.32 16.73
CA ILE A 452 -32.25 3.07 18.19
C ILE A 452 -32.53 4.37 18.96
N GLY A 453 -32.07 5.50 18.44
CA GLY A 453 -32.30 6.82 19.03
C GLY A 453 -31.36 7.89 18.49
N ASN A 454 -31.35 9.07 19.12
CA ASN A 454 -30.42 10.13 18.75
C ASN A 454 -29.06 9.90 19.42
N ALA A 455 -28.18 9.15 18.76
CA ALA A 455 -26.87 8.79 19.29
C ALA A 455 -26.01 9.99 19.70
N GLN A 456 -26.08 11.11 18.96
CA GLN A 456 -25.30 12.31 19.26
C GLN A 456 -25.72 12.98 20.59
N SER A 457 -26.98 12.80 21.01
CA SER A 457 -27.47 13.31 22.29
C SER A 457 -27.19 12.38 23.48
N VAL A 458 -26.98 11.08 23.21
CA VAL A 458 -26.83 10.04 24.24
C VAL A 458 -25.35 9.76 24.54
N LEU A 459 -24.50 9.75 23.51
CA LEU A 459 -23.06 9.48 23.65
C LEU A 459 -22.31 10.74 24.07
N THR A 460 -22.25 10.98 25.38
CA THR A 460 -21.52 12.10 25.98
C THR A 460 -20.06 11.78 26.31
N ASP A 461 -19.73 10.51 26.50
CA ASP A 461 -18.36 10.04 26.71
C ASP A 461 -17.55 10.14 25.39
N PRO A 462 -16.41 10.85 25.37
CA PRO A 462 -15.61 11.03 24.17
C PRO A 462 -15.12 9.73 23.52
N ASP A 463 -14.78 8.71 24.30
CA ASP A 463 -14.28 7.44 23.77
C ASP A 463 -15.40 6.62 23.14
N LEU A 464 -16.59 6.61 23.73
CA LEU A 464 -17.76 5.95 23.14
C LEU A 464 -18.23 6.66 21.86
N LYS A 465 -18.26 7.99 21.91
CA LYS A 465 -18.59 8.84 20.76
C LYS A 465 -17.61 8.62 19.62
N LYS A 466 -16.32 8.49 19.93
CA LYS A 466 -15.25 8.20 18.96
C LYS A 466 -15.48 6.89 18.20
N THR A 467 -15.95 5.82 18.85
CA THR A 467 -16.32 4.56 18.16
C THR A 467 -17.49 4.78 17.21
N PHE A 468 -18.56 5.43 17.66
CA PHE A 468 -19.74 5.72 16.83
C PHE A 468 -19.39 6.61 15.62
N ASP A 469 -18.68 7.72 15.86
CA ASP A 469 -18.30 8.69 14.83
C ASP A 469 -17.35 8.09 13.78
N THR A 470 -16.62 7.02 14.10
CA THR A 470 -15.78 6.30 13.12
C THR A 470 -16.63 5.72 12.00
N PHE A 471 -17.79 5.11 12.30
CA PHE A 471 -18.71 4.63 11.27
C PHE A 471 -19.27 5.79 10.42
N GLY A 472 -19.52 6.95 11.03
CA GLY A 472 -19.89 8.17 10.32
C GLY A 472 -18.80 8.64 9.36
N ALA A 473 -17.54 8.63 9.80
CA ALA A 473 -16.39 8.96 8.97
C ALA A 473 -16.20 7.97 7.81
N ILE A 474 -16.41 6.66 8.03
CA ILE A 474 -16.39 5.65 6.96
C ILE A 474 -17.46 5.97 5.90
N ASN A 475 -18.71 6.22 6.31
CA ASN A 475 -19.78 6.52 5.34
C ASN A 475 -19.52 7.82 4.58
N LYS A 476 -18.96 8.82 5.24
CA LYS A 476 -18.54 10.06 4.60
C LYS A 476 -17.42 9.82 3.59
N ALA A 477 -16.40 9.05 3.97
CA ALA A 477 -15.29 8.69 3.11
C ALA A 477 -15.77 7.94 1.87
N ILE A 478 -16.67 6.97 2.00
CA ILE A 478 -17.25 6.24 0.85
C ILE A 478 -18.01 7.19 -0.08
N LYS A 479 -18.80 8.13 0.46
CA LYS A 479 -19.51 9.12 -0.36
C LYS A 479 -18.58 10.09 -1.08
N GLU A 480 -17.45 10.43 -0.47
CA GLU A 480 -16.50 11.42 -0.98
C GLU A 480 -15.49 10.80 -1.96
N PHE A 481 -14.89 9.67 -1.58
CA PHE A 481 -13.82 9.00 -2.30
C PHE A 481 -14.29 7.80 -3.14
N GLY A 482 -15.55 7.37 -3.01
CA GLY A 482 -16.12 6.22 -3.72
C GLY A 482 -16.04 4.92 -2.93
N ASP A 483 -16.74 3.90 -3.44
CA ASP A 483 -16.99 2.64 -2.72
C ASP A 483 -15.72 1.80 -2.46
N ASP A 484 -14.66 1.98 -3.25
CA ASP A 484 -13.42 1.21 -3.12
C ASP A 484 -12.44 1.73 -2.04
N VAL A 485 -12.77 2.83 -1.34
CA VAL A 485 -11.85 3.49 -0.39
C VAL A 485 -11.66 2.71 0.92
N ILE A 486 -12.75 2.16 1.46
CA ILE A 486 -12.77 1.34 2.67
C ILE A 486 -13.63 0.13 2.36
N ASP A 487 -13.03 -1.05 2.44
CA ASP A 487 -13.67 -2.31 2.07
C ASP A 487 -14.04 -3.14 3.30
N THR A 488 -13.16 -3.16 4.30
CA THR A 488 -13.28 -4.07 5.44
C THR A 488 -13.37 -3.31 6.76
N TYR A 489 -14.33 -3.70 7.60
CA TYR A 489 -14.36 -3.39 9.02
C TYR A 489 -14.06 -4.67 9.83
N ILE A 490 -12.90 -4.70 10.47
CA ILE A 490 -12.38 -5.84 11.21
C ILE A 490 -12.74 -5.68 12.69
N VAL A 491 -13.39 -6.69 13.26
CA VAL A 491 -13.72 -6.74 14.68
C VAL A 491 -12.68 -7.62 15.38
N SER A 492 -11.73 -7.01 16.08
CA SER A 492 -10.70 -7.74 16.83
C SER A 492 -11.24 -8.32 18.13
N MET A 493 -10.55 -9.37 18.61
CA MET A 493 -10.97 -10.15 19.78
C MET A 493 -12.45 -10.57 19.70
N THR A 494 -12.86 -11.08 18.52
CA THR A 494 -14.23 -11.59 18.32
C THR A 494 -14.38 -12.92 19.05
N LYS A 495 -15.29 -12.96 20.03
CA LYS A 495 -15.56 -14.11 20.90
C LYS A 495 -16.94 -14.73 20.67
N GLY A 496 -17.76 -14.16 19.80
CA GLY A 496 -19.11 -14.63 19.52
C GLY A 496 -19.77 -13.87 18.38
N PRO A 497 -20.91 -14.36 17.87
CA PRO A 497 -21.65 -13.70 16.80
C PRO A 497 -22.25 -12.35 17.23
N ASP A 498 -22.48 -12.14 18.53
CA ASP A 498 -22.96 -10.87 19.09
C ASP A 498 -21.97 -9.72 18.89
N ASP A 499 -20.66 -10.00 18.91
CA ASP A 499 -19.61 -8.99 18.68
C ASP A 499 -19.71 -8.40 17.27
N LEU A 500 -19.99 -9.25 16.27
CA LEU A 500 -20.14 -8.81 14.89
C LEU A 500 -21.44 -8.01 14.70
N LEU A 501 -22.56 -8.49 15.24
CA LEU A 501 -23.84 -7.78 15.16
C LEU A 501 -23.76 -6.41 15.84
N ALA A 502 -22.98 -6.28 16.92
CA ALA A 502 -22.78 -5.00 17.59
C ALA A 502 -22.16 -3.95 16.65
N ALA A 503 -21.10 -4.33 15.91
CA ALA A 503 -20.49 -3.46 14.90
C ALA A 503 -21.47 -3.14 13.74
N VAL A 504 -22.21 -4.15 13.25
CA VAL A 504 -23.18 -3.98 12.15
C VAL A 504 -24.30 -3.01 12.52
N ILE A 505 -24.78 -3.01 13.77
CA ILE A 505 -25.79 -2.06 14.24
C ILE A 505 -25.25 -0.64 14.24
N LEU A 506 -24.04 -0.40 14.77
CA LEU A 506 -23.42 0.93 14.75
C LEU A 506 -23.25 1.44 13.31
N ALA A 507 -22.92 0.53 12.39
CA ALA A 507 -22.82 0.83 10.97
C ALA A 507 -24.19 1.17 10.34
N LYS A 508 -25.24 0.43 10.69
CA LYS A 508 -26.63 0.72 10.28
C LYS A 508 -27.08 2.10 10.74
N GLU A 509 -26.85 2.45 12.01
CA GLU A 509 -27.19 3.78 12.55
C GLU A 509 -26.42 4.92 11.86
N ASN A 510 -25.29 4.62 11.21
CA ASN A 510 -24.50 5.57 10.42
C ASN A 510 -24.73 5.46 8.90
N GLY A 511 -25.69 4.65 8.45
CA GLY A 511 -26.08 4.52 7.04
C GLY A 511 -25.08 3.76 6.16
N LEU A 512 -24.29 2.86 6.75
CA LEU A 512 -23.43 1.90 6.06
C LEU A 512 -24.15 0.59 5.74
N VAL A 513 -25.18 0.26 6.51
CA VAL A 513 -25.97 -0.96 6.35
C VAL A 513 -27.45 -0.60 6.27
N ASP A 514 -28.14 -1.16 5.29
CA ASP A 514 -29.58 -1.07 5.10
C ASP A 514 -30.11 -2.43 4.65
N LEU A 515 -30.64 -3.21 5.60
CA LEU A 515 -31.12 -4.57 5.35
C LEU A 515 -32.37 -4.58 4.47
N ALA A 516 -33.23 -3.56 4.54
CA ALA A 516 -34.44 -3.48 3.73
C ALA A 516 -34.11 -3.39 2.24
N ASN A 517 -33.04 -2.67 1.91
CA ASN A 517 -32.53 -2.54 0.53
C ASN A 517 -31.39 -3.53 0.20
N ARG A 518 -31.03 -4.43 1.14
CA ARG A 518 -29.91 -5.38 1.03
C ARG A 518 -28.58 -4.70 0.69
N ILE A 519 -28.31 -3.57 1.34
CA ILE A 519 -27.10 -2.78 1.16
C ILE A 519 -26.19 -2.98 2.38
N ALA A 520 -24.94 -3.35 2.12
CA ALA A 520 -23.83 -3.22 3.04
C ALA A 520 -22.67 -2.56 2.28
N LYS A 521 -22.22 -1.40 2.75
CA LYS A 521 -21.15 -0.63 2.08
C LYS A 521 -19.74 -1.08 2.44
N VAL A 522 -19.61 -1.88 3.50
CA VAL A 522 -18.34 -2.48 3.97
C VAL A 522 -18.59 -3.92 4.40
N ASN A 523 -17.55 -4.73 4.31
CA ASN A 523 -17.52 -6.12 4.77
C ASN A 523 -17.15 -6.16 6.25
N PHE A 524 -17.91 -6.89 7.06
CA PHE A 524 -17.59 -7.10 8.49
C PHE A 524 -16.83 -8.41 8.64
N VAL A 525 -15.63 -8.33 9.21
CA VAL A 525 -14.72 -9.48 9.33
C VAL A 525 -14.44 -9.77 10.81
N PRO A 526 -14.82 -10.95 11.33
CA PRO A 526 -14.42 -11.36 12.66
C PRO A 526 -12.94 -11.75 12.65
N LEU A 527 -12.14 -11.15 13.54
CA LEU A 527 -10.78 -11.56 13.80
C LEU A 527 -10.76 -12.42 15.07
N LEU A 528 -10.46 -13.71 14.87
CA LEU A 528 -10.37 -14.74 15.91
C LEU A 528 -8.89 -14.88 16.31
N GLU A 529 -8.56 -14.51 17.54
CA GLU A 529 -7.16 -14.33 17.97
C GLU A 529 -6.76 -15.37 19.02
N THR A 530 -7.72 -15.90 19.78
CA THR A 530 -7.45 -16.91 20.80
C THR A 530 -7.64 -18.33 20.29
N VAL A 531 -6.96 -19.29 20.93
CA VAL A 531 -7.09 -20.71 20.59
C VAL A 531 -8.53 -21.20 20.73
N ASP A 532 -9.25 -20.72 21.75
CA ASP A 532 -10.63 -21.10 21.99
C ASP A 532 -11.56 -20.55 20.90
N GLU A 533 -11.35 -19.30 20.47
CA GLU A 533 -12.09 -18.70 19.36
C GLU A 533 -11.84 -19.43 18.03
N LEU A 534 -10.59 -19.79 17.74
CA LEU A 534 -10.25 -20.56 16.54
C LEU A 534 -10.89 -21.96 16.53
N ARG A 535 -10.99 -22.62 17.70
CA ARG A 535 -11.71 -23.90 17.83
C ARG A 535 -13.22 -23.75 17.58
N ASN A 536 -13.79 -22.62 18.00
CA ASN A 536 -15.23 -22.34 17.87
C ASN A 536 -15.57 -21.55 16.59
N ALA A 537 -14.61 -21.33 15.68
CA ALA A 537 -14.80 -20.53 14.48
C ALA A 537 -15.96 -21.03 13.60
N GLY A 538 -16.08 -22.36 13.45
CA GLY A 538 -17.17 -22.99 12.70
C GLY A 538 -18.54 -22.65 13.29
N GLU A 539 -18.71 -22.80 14.60
CA GLU A 539 -19.97 -22.50 15.29
C GLU A 539 -20.34 -21.01 15.20
N ILE A 540 -19.37 -20.11 15.33
CA ILE A 540 -19.58 -18.67 15.19
C ILE A 540 -20.08 -18.34 13.78
N LEU A 541 -19.43 -18.87 12.74
CA LEU A 541 -19.82 -18.63 11.35
C LEU A 541 -21.15 -19.29 11.00
N GLU A 542 -21.40 -20.52 11.45
CA GLU A 542 -22.69 -21.20 11.25
C GLU A 542 -23.84 -20.42 11.88
N THR A 543 -23.65 -19.86 13.08
CA THR A 543 -24.66 -19.04 13.75
C THR A 543 -24.92 -17.72 13.00
N LEU A 544 -23.88 -17.11 12.42
CA LEU A 544 -24.02 -15.88 11.62
C LEU A 544 -24.68 -16.13 10.26
N LEU A 545 -24.45 -17.31 9.67
CA LEU A 545 -24.96 -17.69 8.35
C LEU A 545 -26.29 -18.45 8.41
N SER A 546 -26.76 -18.83 9.60
CA SER A 546 -28.03 -19.52 9.77
C SER A 546 -29.20 -18.62 9.37
N THR A 547 -30.06 -19.12 8.48
CA THR A 547 -31.25 -18.44 7.95
C THR A 547 -32.51 -18.74 8.74
#